data_AF-A0A151J9N9-F1
#
_entry.id   AF-A0A151J9N9-F1
#
_cell.length_a   1.000
_cell.length_b   1.000
_cell.length_c   1.000
_cell.angle_alpha   90.00
_cell.angle_beta   90.00
_cell.angle_gamma   90.00
#
_symmetry.space_group_name_H-M   'P 1'
#
loop_
_entity.id
_entity.type
_entity.pdbx_description
1 polymer ?
#
loop_
_entity_poly.entity_id
_entity_poly.type
_entity_poly.pdbx_seq_one_letter_code
_entity_poly.pdbx_strand_id
1 'polypeptide(L)'
;MLSTFVAFNLFANKLNSRQLTFFQLQLRLSGTIPNGRRFTKEEKALALSFYKTSGQCYYLLRSMFFLPSVRTLRNMLSHLKLDTGLNRTILTALKSCVNEMKNEKDKLVILMWDEMKTSAHLQYDPNVDKVVGFEDWVSINSGHKEFCVEQRKFIQNMRFVHKITMRPVHRVPCITNWLITLQGFILLYKRLILKEGFKSFSPRYINQDNLENYFGRIRSQGCRNIVPSSWQFIGAYKSLLIYNFTSPHSLSANCENDEGDMLLNLAYMLDKHGNNLDSDILDKDNINIENNYNDNTDINQIIYDVENSTKSLSTDSTSYSQSNLASVAFVIRKMLRIMKDCIEYKSNIFSNRDINGNIVQCLNPKILQSFTRSVQIIQNLLQSFAFVKNIVTKLTEVLIEEEIMEWIQCSHHAPLIRQCFAKHIISCEINAFCTKVNRILSGK
;
A
#
# COMPACT_ATOMS: atom_id res chain seq x y z
N MET A 1 50.39 -21.01 -23.99
CA MET A 1 49.86 -20.59 -22.66
C MET A 1 50.11 -19.10 -22.36
N LEU A 2 51.31 -18.55 -22.65
CA LEU A 2 51.55 -17.10 -22.51
C LEU A 2 50.67 -16.23 -23.43
N SER A 3 50.35 -16.66 -24.65
CA SER A 3 49.57 -15.86 -25.62
C SER A 3 48.12 -15.62 -25.19
N THR A 4 47.45 -16.60 -24.59
CA THR A 4 46.07 -16.48 -24.10
C THR A 4 45.95 -15.61 -22.85
N PHE A 5 46.93 -15.70 -21.94
CA PHE A 5 46.96 -14.83 -20.76
C PHE A 5 47.20 -13.36 -21.11
N VAL A 6 48.12 -13.09 -22.05
CA VAL A 6 48.37 -11.73 -22.57
C VAL A 6 47.13 -11.20 -23.31
N ALA A 7 46.47 -12.02 -24.13
CA ALA A 7 45.25 -11.62 -24.82
C ALA A 7 44.10 -11.29 -23.84
N PHE A 8 43.93 -12.06 -22.76
CA PHE A 8 42.93 -11.77 -21.73
C PHE A 8 43.21 -10.45 -21.00
N ASN A 9 44.47 -10.18 -20.63
CA ASN A 9 44.82 -8.92 -19.97
C ASN A 9 44.64 -7.71 -20.90
N LEU A 10 45.00 -7.84 -22.19
CA LEU A 10 44.74 -6.80 -23.18
C LEU A 10 43.24 -6.56 -23.40
N PHE A 11 42.43 -7.62 -23.36
CA PHE A 11 40.97 -7.52 -23.42
C PHE A 11 40.38 -6.85 -22.16
N ALA A 12 40.79 -7.31 -20.98
CA ALA A 12 40.34 -6.77 -19.70
C ALA A 12 40.66 -5.28 -19.54
N ASN A 13 41.83 -4.83 -19.99
CA ASN A 13 42.25 -3.43 -19.93
C ASN A 13 41.41 -2.51 -20.84
N LYS A 14 40.66 -3.05 -21.80
CA LYS A 14 39.75 -2.28 -22.66
C LYS A 14 38.32 -2.19 -22.11
N LEU A 15 38.01 -2.93 -21.04
CA LEU A 15 36.67 -2.98 -20.47
C LEU A 15 36.54 -2.06 -19.26
N ASN A 16 35.35 -1.46 -19.09
CA ASN A 16 35.03 -0.79 -17.84
C ASN A 16 34.73 -1.80 -16.72
N SER A 17 34.71 -1.34 -15.47
CA SER A 17 34.57 -2.21 -14.29
C SER A 17 33.30 -3.07 -14.32
N ARG A 18 32.19 -2.56 -14.87
CA ARG A 18 30.93 -3.32 -14.96
C ARG A 18 30.99 -4.40 -16.04
N GLN A 19 31.56 -4.09 -17.19
CA GLN A 19 31.80 -5.05 -18.27
C GLN A 19 32.75 -6.15 -17.79
N LEU A 20 33.84 -5.78 -17.13
CA LEU A 20 34.80 -6.73 -16.56
C LEU A 20 34.12 -7.66 -15.55
N THR A 21 33.34 -7.10 -14.62
CA THR A 21 32.55 -7.89 -13.64
C THR A 21 31.61 -8.87 -14.35
N PHE A 22 30.93 -8.44 -15.41
CA PHE A 22 30.03 -9.29 -16.18
C PHE A 22 30.76 -10.47 -16.85
N PHE A 23 31.87 -10.22 -17.56
CA PHE A 23 32.60 -11.27 -18.25
C PHE A 23 33.33 -12.20 -17.28
N GLN A 24 33.89 -11.67 -16.20
CA GLN A 24 34.49 -12.47 -15.12
C GLN A 24 33.44 -13.40 -14.49
N LEU A 25 32.23 -12.90 -14.24
CA LEU A 25 31.10 -13.72 -13.79
C LEU A 25 30.81 -14.87 -14.77
N GLN A 26 30.75 -14.58 -16.08
CA GLN A 26 30.49 -15.61 -17.08
C GLN A 26 31.57 -16.68 -17.11
N LEU A 27 32.85 -16.28 -17.08
CA LEU A 27 33.99 -17.20 -17.09
C LEU A 27 34.05 -18.04 -15.81
N ARG A 28 33.88 -17.41 -14.65
CA ARG A 28 33.95 -18.07 -13.33
C ARG A 28 32.86 -19.12 -13.13
N LEU A 29 31.67 -18.90 -13.71
CA LEU A 29 30.56 -19.84 -13.61
C LEU A 29 30.48 -20.81 -14.79
N SER A 30 31.36 -20.69 -15.78
CA SER A 30 31.47 -21.65 -16.85
C SER A 30 31.79 -23.05 -16.30
N GLY A 31 31.12 -24.08 -16.81
CA GLY A 31 31.25 -25.46 -16.32
C GLY A 31 30.56 -25.75 -14.97
N THR A 32 30.00 -24.74 -14.28
CA THR A 32 29.24 -24.98 -13.05
C THR A 32 27.77 -25.30 -13.32
N ILE A 33 27.26 -26.35 -12.65
CA ILE A 33 25.84 -26.71 -12.73
C ILE A 33 24.95 -25.59 -12.17
N PRO A 34 23.72 -25.39 -12.69
CA PRO A 34 22.86 -24.28 -12.30
C PRO A 34 22.67 -24.08 -10.79
N ASN A 35 22.49 -25.17 -10.03
CA ASN A 35 22.30 -25.13 -8.57
C ASN A 35 23.59 -24.84 -7.78
N GLY A 36 24.76 -25.08 -8.39
CA GLY A 36 26.08 -24.83 -7.80
C GLY A 36 26.56 -23.39 -7.96
N ARG A 37 25.90 -22.59 -8.80
CA ARG A 37 26.30 -21.20 -9.07
C ARG A 37 26.17 -20.34 -7.82
N ARG A 38 27.22 -19.56 -7.53
CA ARG A 38 27.28 -18.60 -6.42
C ARG A 38 27.67 -17.24 -6.96
N PHE A 39 26.94 -16.22 -6.53
CA PHE A 39 27.09 -14.85 -7.00
C PHE A 39 27.54 -13.93 -5.85
N THR A 40 28.51 -13.06 -6.11
CA THR A 40 28.98 -12.04 -5.18
C THR A 40 27.96 -10.90 -5.03
N LYS A 41 28.20 -9.96 -4.13
CA LYS A 41 27.29 -8.81 -3.92
C LYS A 41 27.33 -7.86 -5.13
N GLU A 42 28.51 -7.64 -5.69
CA GLU A 42 28.77 -6.78 -6.85
C GLU A 42 28.08 -7.34 -8.10
N GLU A 43 28.19 -8.65 -8.33
CA GLU A 43 27.52 -9.34 -9.45
C GLU A 43 25.99 -9.28 -9.33
N LYS A 44 25.46 -9.45 -8.11
CA LYS A 44 24.02 -9.29 -7.85
C LYS A 44 23.56 -7.85 -8.05
N ALA A 45 24.37 -6.86 -7.65
CA ALA A 45 24.05 -5.45 -7.87
C ALA A 45 24.03 -5.10 -9.38
N LEU A 46 24.98 -5.62 -10.15
CA LEU A 46 24.99 -5.49 -11.60
C LEU A 46 23.76 -6.14 -12.23
N ALA A 47 23.46 -7.39 -11.89
CA ALA A 47 22.28 -8.09 -12.39
C ALA A 47 20.97 -7.39 -11.98
N LEU A 48 20.92 -6.82 -10.77
CA LEU A 48 19.78 -6.04 -10.30
C LEU A 48 19.58 -4.78 -11.14
N SER A 49 20.66 -4.12 -11.57
CA SER A 49 20.55 -2.96 -12.46
C SER A 49 19.88 -3.34 -13.78
N PHE A 50 20.25 -4.46 -14.40
CA PHE A 50 19.61 -4.96 -15.62
C PHE A 50 18.13 -5.28 -15.41
N TYR A 51 17.81 -5.97 -14.32
CA TYR A 51 16.42 -6.31 -13.97
C TYR A 51 15.53 -5.09 -13.73
N LYS A 52 16.07 -4.05 -13.08
CA LYS A 52 15.34 -2.82 -12.78
C LYS A 52 15.19 -1.91 -14.00
N THR A 53 16.13 -1.95 -14.94
CA THR A 53 15.97 -1.26 -16.24
C THR A 53 14.92 -1.92 -17.11
N SER A 54 14.94 -3.26 -17.24
CA SER A 54 13.90 -3.99 -17.96
C SER A 54 13.79 -5.44 -17.49
N GLY A 55 12.66 -5.77 -16.87
CA GLY A 55 12.39 -7.12 -16.40
C GLY A 55 12.32 -8.14 -17.55
N GLN A 56 11.68 -7.79 -18.66
CA GLN A 56 11.56 -8.67 -19.84
C GLN A 56 12.92 -8.93 -20.47
N CYS A 57 13.71 -7.88 -20.71
CA CYS A 57 15.07 -8.03 -21.23
C CYS A 57 15.94 -8.87 -20.29
N TYR A 58 15.81 -8.70 -18.98
CA TYR A 58 16.53 -9.53 -18.02
C TYR A 58 16.20 -11.02 -18.12
N TYR A 59 14.93 -11.39 -18.36
CA TYR A 59 14.57 -12.79 -18.58
C TYR A 59 15.23 -13.36 -19.84
N LEU A 60 15.28 -12.58 -20.92
CA LEU A 60 16.00 -12.95 -22.15
C LEU A 60 17.51 -13.08 -21.91
N LEU A 61 18.13 -12.10 -21.26
CA LEU A 61 19.56 -12.17 -20.94
C LEU A 61 19.88 -13.35 -20.03
N ARG A 62 19.00 -13.69 -19.09
CA ARG A 62 19.18 -14.84 -18.20
C ARG A 62 19.08 -16.18 -18.92
N SER A 63 18.41 -16.27 -20.08
CA SER A 63 18.44 -17.50 -20.89
C SER A 63 19.76 -17.66 -21.64
N MET A 64 20.48 -16.57 -21.89
CA MET A 64 21.75 -16.57 -22.63
C MET A 64 22.98 -16.57 -21.71
N PHE A 65 22.89 -15.93 -20.54
CA PHE A 65 24.01 -15.68 -19.64
C PHE A 65 23.76 -16.23 -18.23
N PHE A 66 24.85 -16.51 -17.51
CA PHE A 66 24.83 -16.91 -16.11
C PHE A 66 24.47 -15.72 -15.22
N LEU A 67 23.16 -15.52 -15.02
CA LEU A 67 22.61 -14.45 -14.19
C LEU A 67 21.79 -14.99 -13.00
N PRO A 68 21.78 -14.29 -11.86
CA PRO A 68 20.97 -14.66 -10.70
C PRO A 68 19.49 -14.80 -11.02
N SER A 69 18.79 -15.64 -10.25
CA SER A 69 17.33 -15.68 -10.34
C SER A 69 16.72 -14.36 -9.84
N VAL A 70 15.58 -13.95 -10.39
CA VAL A 70 14.83 -12.77 -9.92
C VAL A 70 14.49 -12.91 -8.43
N ARG A 71 14.23 -14.13 -7.95
CA ARG A 71 14.01 -14.39 -6.51
C ARG A 71 15.24 -14.03 -5.68
N THR A 72 16.44 -14.40 -6.13
CA THR A 72 17.69 -14.03 -5.46
C THR A 72 17.86 -12.51 -5.39
N LEU A 73 17.54 -11.79 -6.46
CA LEU A 73 17.62 -10.32 -6.51
C LEU A 73 16.59 -9.66 -5.59
N ARG A 74 15.34 -10.15 -5.59
CA ARG A 74 14.29 -9.68 -4.68
C ARG A 74 14.62 -9.95 -3.21
N ASN A 75 15.18 -11.11 -2.89
CA ASN A 75 15.66 -11.42 -1.55
C ASN A 75 16.77 -10.43 -1.12
N MET A 76 17.70 -10.09 -2.01
CA MET A 76 18.73 -9.08 -1.70
C MET A 76 18.10 -7.71 -1.38
N LEU A 77 17.10 -7.29 -2.15
CA LEU A 77 16.35 -6.06 -1.89
C LEU A 77 15.55 -6.09 -0.59
N SER A 78 15.04 -7.26 -0.17
CA SER A 78 14.25 -7.40 1.06
C SER A 78 15.00 -7.02 2.33
N HIS A 79 16.34 -7.00 2.29
CA HIS A 79 17.15 -6.53 3.41
C HIS A 79 17.11 -5.00 3.58
N LEU A 80 16.76 -4.25 2.53
CA LEU A 80 16.59 -2.81 2.59
C LEU A 80 15.16 -2.49 3.04
N LYS A 81 14.96 -2.35 4.34
CA LYS A 81 13.68 -1.94 4.93
C LYS A 81 13.53 -0.42 4.77
N LEU A 82 12.54 0.00 3.97
CA LEU A 82 12.13 1.39 3.82
C LEU A 82 10.75 1.54 4.46
N ASP A 83 10.61 2.55 5.31
CA ASP A 83 9.37 2.94 5.97
C ASP A 83 9.30 4.48 5.97
N THR A 84 8.16 5.03 6.39
CA THR A 84 7.97 6.48 6.44
C THR A 84 8.94 7.18 7.40
N GLY A 85 9.30 8.43 7.08
CA GLY A 85 10.24 9.24 7.85
C GLY A 85 11.71 9.02 7.49
N LEU A 86 12.62 9.33 8.41
CA LEU A 86 14.07 9.25 8.17
C LEU A 86 14.60 7.83 8.30
N ASN A 87 15.12 7.29 7.20
CA ASN A 87 15.70 5.96 7.19
C ASN A 87 17.10 5.95 7.82
N ARG A 88 17.19 5.40 9.03
CA ARG A 88 18.44 5.31 9.80
C ARG A 88 19.53 4.50 9.09
N THR A 89 19.16 3.46 8.34
CA THR A 89 20.11 2.64 7.58
C THR A 89 20.78 3.46 6.48
N ILE A 90 20.00 4.25 5.73
CA ILE A 90 20.53 5.16 4.71
C ILE A 90 21.40 6.25 5.36
N LEU A 91 20.94 6.88 6.43
CA LEU A 91 21.71 7.91 7.13
C LEU A 91 23.05 7.38 7.67
N THR A 92 23.06 6.15 8.18
CA THR A 92 24.29 5.49 8.68
C THR A 92 25.25 5.21 7.52
N ALA A 93 24.74 4.70 6.40
CA ALA A 93 25.54 4.47 5.19
C ALA A 93 26.13 5.78 4.64
N LEU A 94 25.32 6.85 4.56
CA LEU A 94 25.78 8.18 4.16
C LEU A 94 26.87 8.71 5.08
N LYS A 95 26.72 8.54 6.41
CA LYS A 95 27.74 8.94 7.38
C LYS A 95 29.07 8.24 7.12
N SER A 96 29.05 6.93 6.83
CA SER A 96 30.26 6.18 6.46
C SER A 96 30.88 6.72 5.17
N CYS A 97 30.09 6.95 4.13
CA CYS A 97 30.59 7.51 2.87
C CYS A 97 31.23 8.90 3.06
N VAL A 98 30.61 9.78 3.84
CA VAL A 98 31.12 11.13 4.12
C VAL A 98 32.44 11.10 4.91
N ASN A 99 32.62 10.12 5.80
CA ASN A 99 33.87 9.96 6.55
C ASN A 99 35.04 9.53 5.66
N GLU A 100 34.78 8.86 4.55
CA GLU A 100 35.81 8.45 3.57
C GLU A 100 36.19 9.57 2.59
N MET A 101 35.41 10.66 2.53
CA MET A 101 35.68 11.80 1.66
C MET A 101 36.86 12.62 2.19
N LYS A 102 37.91 12.72 1.36
CA LYS A 102 39.14 13.46 1.69
C LYS A 102 38.97 14.97 1.59
N ASN A 103 38.15 15.45 0.66
CA ASN A 103 37.95 16.87 0.40
C ASN A 103 36.72 17.37 1.16
N GLU A 104 36.91 18.39 2.00
CA GLU A 104 35.82 19.02 2.77
C GLU A 104 34.74 19.64 1.88
N LYS A 105 35.09 20.08 0.67
CA LYS A 105 34.10 20.66 -0.26
C LYS A 105 33.11 19.62 -0.79
N ASP A 106 33.51 18.35 -0.89
CA ASP A 106 32.66 17.27 -1.39
C ASP A 106 31.59 16.86 -0.36
N LYS A 107 31.77 17.25 0.90
CA LYS A 107 30.80 17.03 1.99
C LYS A 107 29.64 18.02 1.95
N LEU A 108 29.72 19.06 1.11
CA LEU A 108 28.67 20.05 0.95
C LEU A 108 27.58 19.53 0.04
N VAL A 109 26.34 19.58 0.52
CA VAL A 109 25.17 19.11 -0.22
C VAL A 109 24.08 20.17 -0.24
N ILE A 110 23.24 20.10 -1.27
CA ILE A 110 22.00 20.86 -1.34
C ILE A 110 20.89 19.93 -0.88
N LEU A 111 20.08 20.39 0.08
CA LEU A 111 18.90 19.68 0.52
C LEU A 111 17.69 20.18 -0.28
N MET A 112 17.06 19.28 -1.03
CA MET A 112 15.90 19.56 -1.90
C MET A 112 14.80 18.55 -1.59
N TRP A 113 13.55 19.02 -1.61
CA TRP A 113 12.37 18.18 -1.45
C TRP A 113 11.22 18.80 -2.23
N ASP A 114 10.32 17.95 -2.70
CA ASP A 114 9.06 18.32 -3.33
C ASP A 114 8.05 17.19 -3.06
N GLU A 115 6.77 17.49 -3.23
CA GLU A 115 5.68 16.54 -3.05
C GLU A 115 5.26 15.94 -4.40
N MET A 116 4.82 14.68 -4.38
CA MET A 116 4.38 13.99 -5.59
C MET A 116 3.06 13.27 -5.31
N LYS A 117 2.07 13.51 -6.17
CA LYS A 117 0.81 12.78 -6.14
C LYS A 117 1.05 11.29 -6.37
N THR A 118 0.50 10.47 -5.49
CA THR A 118 0.51 9.00 -5.62
C THR A 118 -0.91 8.49 -5.85
N SER A 119 -1.07 7.35 -6.52
CA SER A 119 -2.39 6.75 -6.67
C SER A 119 -2.81 6.06 -5.36
N ALA A 120 -4.04 6.30 -4.92
CA ALA A 120 -4.63 5.57 -3.81
C ALA A 120 -4.63 4.06 -4.11
N HIS A 121 -3.91 3.29 -3.29
CA HIS A 121 -3.71 1.86 -3.53
C HIS A 121 -3.42 1.11 -2.22
N LEU A 122 -4.18 0.05 -1.97
CA LEU A 122 -3.93 -0.88 -0.89
C LEU A 122 -3.13 -2.09 -1.37
N GLN A 123 -2.10 -2.45 -0.62
CA GLN A 123 -1.28 -3.62 -0.87
C GLN A 123 -0.88 -4.31 0.43
N TYR A 124 -1.05 -5.63 0.50
CA TYR A 124 -0.52 -6.40 1.62
C TYR A 124 0.99 -6.64 1.47
N ASP A 125 1.76 -6.30 2.50
CA ASP A 125 3.18 -6.65 2.60
C ASP A 125 3.37 -7.80 3.61
N PRO A 126 3.67 -9.03 3.14
CA PRO A 126 3.89 -10.18 4.01
C PRO A 126 5.13 -10.07 4.91
N ASN A 127 6.08 -9.19 4.61
CA ASN A 127 7.31 -9.07 5.40
C ASN A 127 7.10 -8.28 6.70
N VAL A 128 6.15 -7.35 6.68
CA VAL A 128 5.78 -6.53 7.85
C VAL A 128 4.41 -6.90 8.42
N ASP A 129 3.70 -7.83 7.77
CA ASP A 129 2.34 -8.26 8.12
C ASP A 129 1.38 -7.08 8.30
N LYS A 130 1.35 -6.19 7.30
CA LYS A 130 0.53 -4.95 7.28
C LYS A 130 -0.08 -4.76 5.89
N VAL A 131 -1.30 -4.25 5.85
CA VAL A 131 -1.84 -3.65 4.62
C VAL A 131 -1.32 -2.21 4.51
N VAL A 132 -0.50 -1.97 3.50
CA VAL A 132 0.08 -0.67 3.15
C VAL A 132 -0.92 0.11 2.28
N GLY A 133 -0.97 1.43 2.46
CA GLY A 133 -1.83 2.33 1.69
C GLY A 133 -2.87 3.07 2.54
N PHE A 134 -3.06 2.66 3.79
CA PHE A 134 -3.86 3.42 4.75
C PHE A 134 -3.08 4.61 5.32
N GLU A 135 -3.81 5.67 5.64
CA GLU A 135 -3.30 6.82 6.38
C GLU A 135 -2.99 6.42 7.83
N ASP A 136 -1.88 6.92 8.36
CA ASP A 136 -1.51 6.71 9.75
C ASP A 136 -2.18 7.79 10.64
N TRP A 137 -3.03 7.33 11.56
CA TRP A 137 -3.73 8.21 12.50
C TRP A 137 -2.87 8.50 13.73
N VAL A 138 -2.95 9.74 14.22
CA VAL A 138 -2.25 10.17 15.42
C VAL A 138 -3.09 9.83 16.64
N SER A 139 -2.57 9.02 17.55
CA SER A 139 -3.21 8.64 18.80
C SER A 139 -2.17 8.57 19.93
N ILE A 140 -2.61 8.27 21.15
CA ILE A 140 -1.70 8.16 22.29
C ILE A 140 -0.63 7.06 22.11
N ASN A 141 -0.98 5.98 21.40
CA ASN A 141 -0.11 4.82 21.18
C ASN A 141 0.53 4.79 19.79
N SER A 142 0.33 5.81 18.96
CA SER A 142 0.78 5.78 17.56
C SER A 142 2.27 6.10 17.35
N GLY A 143 2.99 6.52 18.39
CA GLY A 143 4.42 6.87 18.32
C GLY A 143 4.74 8.16 17.54
N HIS A 144 3.73 8.86 17.02
CA HIS A 144 3.93 10.03 16.15
C HIS A 144 4.51 11.22 16.91
N LYS A 145 4.14 11.39 18.19
CA LYS A 145 4.69 12.44 19.05
C LYS A 145 6.19 12.24 19.24
N GLU A 146 6.60 11.02 19.59
CA GLU A 146 8.00 10.63 19.79
C GLU A 146 8.78 10.85 18.50
N PHE A 147 8.22 10.41 17.38
CA PHE A 147 8.78 10.67 16.05
C PHE A 147 9.00 12.17 15.80
N CYS A 148 7.97 13.02 15.96
CA CYS A 148 8.11 14.47 15.75
C CYS A 148 9.17 15.11 16.66
N VAL A 149 9.28 14.64 17.92
CA VAL A 149 10.32 15.09 18.85
C VAL A 149 11.71 14.68 18.37
N GLU A 150 11.89 13.44 17.90
CA GLU A 150 13.15 12.97 17.32
C GLU A 150 13.52 13.76 16.06
N GLN A 151 12.57 13.95 15.13
CA GLN A 151 12.79 14.69 13.89
C GLN A 151 13.17 16.15 14.16
N ARG A 152 12.53 16.77 15.14
CA ARG A 152 12.85 18.14 15.56
C ARG A 152 14.30 18.24 16.02
N LYS A 153 14.77 17.31 16.87
CA LYS A 153 16.17 17.28 17.32
C LYS A 153 17.14 17.10 16.15
N PHE A 154 16.78 16.25 15.19
CA PHE A 154 17.60 16.02 14.00
C PHE A 154 17.73 17.28 13.14
N ILE A 155 16.62 17.92 12.79
CA ILE A 155 16.61 19.15 11.96
C ILE A 155 17.32 20.31 12.67
N GLN A 156 17.16 20.43 13.98
CA GLN A 156 17.83 21.47 14.77
C GLN A 156 19.37 21.35 14.74
N ASN A 157 19.89 20.13 14.55
CA ASN A 157 21.33 19.87 14.45
C ASN A 157 21.89 20.06 13.03
N MET A 158 21.07 20.42 12.04
CA MET A 158 21.54 20.72 10.70
C MET A 158 22.28 22.06 10.66
N ARG A 159 23.42 22.10 9.96
CA ARG A 159 24.22 23.31 9.76
C ARG A 159 24.27 23.67 8.28
N PHE A 160 23.87 24.89 7.96
CA PHE A 160 24.00 25.44 6.61
C PHE A 160 25.21 26.36 6.57
N VAL A 161 25.85 26.42 5.41
CA VAL A 161 27.02 27.28 5.15
C VAL A 161 26.78 28.14 3.93
N HIS A 162 27.32 29.35 3.94
CA HIS A 162 27.21 30.24 2.79
C HIS A 162 28.10 29.76 1.63
N LYS A 163 27.56 29.74 0.41
CA LYS A 163 28.18 29.12 -0.78
C LYS A 163 29.62 29.55 -1.11
N ILE A 164 29.97 30.80 -0.80
CA ILE A 164 31.30 31.37 -1.10
C ILE A 164 32.15 31.41 0.17
N THR A 165 31.69 32.15 1.19
CA THR A 165 32.44 32.36 2.43
C THR A 165 32.56 31.14 3.33
N MET A 166 31.78 30.08 3.11
CA MET A 166 31.77 28.84 3.90
C MET A 166 31.44 29.02 5.39
N ARG A 167 31.03 30.23 5.80
CA ARG A 167 30.66 30.53 7.18
C ARG A 167 29.29 29.95 7.51
N PRO A 168 29.06 29.50 8.76
CA PRO A 168 27.74 29.04 9.19
C PRO A 168 26.67 30.11 8.98
N VAL A 169 25.50 29.68 8.51
CA VAL A 169 24.29 30.50 8.40
C VAL A 169 23.40 30.20 9.60
N HIS A 170 23.20 31.18 10.47
CA HIS A 170 22.52 30.99 11.76
C HIS A 170 20.99 31.01 11.66
N ARG A 171 20.43 31.59 10.60
CA ARG A 171 18.97 31.64 10.37
C ARG A 171 18.68 31.18 8.96
N VAL A 172 18.16 29.98 8.86
CA VAL A 172 17.74 29.40 7.58
C VAL A 172 16.22 29.30 7.64
N PRO A 173 15.48 30.12 6.88
CA PRO A 173 14.02 30.14 6.94
C PRO A 173 13.37 28.77 6.79
N CYS A 174 13.93 27.89 5.94
CA CYS A 174 13.41 26.54 5.79
C CYS A 174 13.53 25.71 7.08
N ILE A 175 14.68 25.68 7.75
CA ILE A 175 14.84 25.01 9.06
C ILE A 175 13.84 25.61 10.06
N THR A 176 13.79 26.93 10.14
CA THR A 176 12.90 27.62 11.08
C THR A 176 11.45 27.21 10.86
N ASN A 177 10.98 27.21 9.61
CA ASN A 177 9.61 26.83 9.27
C ASN A 177 9.33 25.36 9.57
N TRP A 178 10.26 24.45 9.27
CA TRP A 178 10.14 23.03 9.63
C TRP A 178 10.04 22.83 11.15
N LEU A 179 10.86 23.54 11.92
CA LEU A 179 10.80 23.49 13.38
C LEU A 179 9.47 24.03 13.91
N ILE A 180 8.94 25.09 13.30
CA ILE A 180 7.60 25.64 13.62
C ILE A 180 6.52 24.61 13.30
N THR A 181 6.55 23.97 12.13
CA THR A 181 5.57 22.94 11.73
C THR A 181 5.58 21.76 12.71
N LEU A 182 6.76 21.22 13.03
CA LEU A 182 6.89 20.13 14.00
C LEU A 182 6.43 20.53 15.41
N GLN A 183 6.74 21.76 15.82
CA GLN A 183 6.25 22.29 17.10
C GLN A 183 4.73 22.46 17.10
N GLY A 184 4.15 22.97 16.00
CA GLY A 184 2.71 23.11 15.81
C GLY A 184 2.01 21.76 15.90
N PHE A 185 2.54 20.73 15.25
CA PHE A 185 2.01 19.37 15.33
C PHE A 185 2.04 18.82 16.76
N ILE A 186 3.14 19.02 17.50
CA ILE A 186 3.23 18.62 18.91
C ILE A 186 2.21 19.37 19.77
N LEU A 187 1.97 20.66 19.49
CA LEU A 187 0.95 21.45 20.19
C LEU A 187 -0.47 20.96 19.90
N LEU A 188 -0.77 20.65 18.64
CA LEU A 188 -2.05 20.07 18.22
C LEU A 188 -2.30 18.72 18.91
N TYR A 189 -1.30 17.84 18.95
CA TYR A 189 -1.38 16.60 19.71
C TYR A 189 -1.72 16.86 21.19
N LYS A 190 -0.99 17.77 21.84
CA LYS A 190 -1.23 18.11 23.25
C LYS A 190 -2.63 18.68 23.46
N ARG A 191 -3.14 19.48 22.52
CA ARG A 191 -4.48 20.06 22.64
C ARG A 191 -5.56 19.01 22.40
N LEU A 192 -5.59 18.42 21.22
CA LEU A 192 -6.69 17.54 20.79
C LEU A 192 -6.71 16.25 21.60
N ILE A 193 -5.57 15.56 21.72
CA ILE A 193 -5.51 14.24 22.37
C ILE A 193 -5.50 14.38 23.89
N LEU A 194 -4.57 15.16 24.45
CA LEU A 194 -4.36 15.17 25.90
C LEU A 194 -5.34 16.06 26.66
N LYS A 195 -5.81 17.16 26.06
CA LYS A 195 -6.68 18.12 26.75
C LYS A 195 -8.15 17.97 26.40
N GLU A 196 -8.48 17.87 25.11
CA GLU A 196 -9.87 17.75 24.63
C GLU A 196 -10.39 16.30 24.58
N GLY A 197 -9.52 15.31 24.80
CA GLY A 197 -9.92 13.89 24.89
C GLY A 197 -10.22 13.21 23.55
N PHE A 198 -9.71 13.74 22.43
CA PHE A 198 -9.85 13.08 21.13
C PHE A 198 -9.11 11.74 21.14
N LYS A 199 -9.75 10.68 20.63
CA LYS A 199 -9.12 9.35 20.50
C LYS A 199 -7.96 9.37 19.50
N SER A 200 -8.16 10.08 18.39
CA SER A 200 -7.16 10.24 17.33
C SER A 200 -7.51 11.39 16.38
N PHE A 201 -6.56 11.82 15.55
CA PHE A 201 -6.80 12.70 14.40
C PHE A 201 -5.93 12.28 13.20
N SER A 202 -6.40 12.54 11.97
CA SER A 202 -5.59 12.31 10.75
C SER A 202 -4.74 13.55 10.44
N PRO A 203 -3.42 13.40 10.22
CA PRO A 203 -2.56 14.48 9.73
C PRO A 203 -2.99 15.05 8.39
N ARG A 204 -3.68 14.26 7.55
CA ARG A 204 -4.14 14.69 6.22
C ARG A 204 -5.05 15.92 6.29
N TYR A 205 -5.93 15.97 7.30
CA TYR A 205 -6.85 17.10 7.46
C TYR A 205 -6.19 18.40 7.93
N ILE A 206 -4.90 18.34 8.28
CA ILE A 206 -4.13 19.47 8.80
C ILE A 206 -3.06 19.91 7.77
N ASN A 207 -3.13 19.41 6.54
CA ASN A 207 -2.28 19.87 5.45
C ASN A 207 -2.76 21.24 4.91
N GLN A 208 -1.93 21.82 4.05
CA GLN A 208 -2.19 23.13 3.45
C GLN A 208 -3.30 23.09 2.38
N ASP A 209 -3.51 21.96 1.73
CA ASP A 209 -4.40 21.79 0.58
C ASP A 209 -5.84 22.27 0.84
N ASN A 210 -6.44 21.90 1.98
CA ASN A 210 -7.80 22.31 2.31
C ASN A 210 -7.93 23.85 2.36
N LEU A 211 -6.90 24.52 2.88
CA LEU A 211 -6.85 25.97 2.93
C LEU A 211 -6.61 26.59 1.55
N GLU A 212 -5.78 25.97 0.71
CA GLU A 212 -5.55 26.40 -0.67
C GLU A 212 -6.80 26.25 -1.54
N ASN A 213 -7.56 25.16 -1.35
CA ASN A 213 -8.86 24.96 -1.98
C ASN A 213 -9.83 26.07 -1.59
N TYR A 214 -9.96 26.36 -0.29
CA TYR A 214 -10.79 27.45 0.21
C TYR A 214 -10.41 28.79 -0.42
N PHE A 215 -9.12 29.15 -0.42
CA PHE A 215 -8.65 30.38 -1.05
C PHE A 215 -8.78 30.36 -2.57
N GLY A 216 -8.72 29.20 -3.21
CA GLY A 216 -9.04 29.02 -4.63
C GLY A 216 -10.49 29.40 -4.93
N ARG A 217 -11.43 28.94 -4.09
CA ARG A 217 -12.86 29.27 -4.20
C ARG A 217 -13.13 30.77 -3.98
N ILE A 218 -12.47 31.39 -3.00
CA ILE A 218 -12.56 32.84 -2.78
C ILE A 218 -12.07 33.61 -4.01
N ARG A 219 -10.91 33.21 -4.56
CA ARG A 219 -10.33 33.87 -5.73
C ARG A 219 -11.12 33.66 -7.00
N SER A 220 -11.94 32.62 -7.13
CA SER A 220 -12.74 32.35 -8.34
C SER A 220 -14.03 33.18 -8.42
N GLN A 221 -14.50 33.75 -7.31
CA GLN A 221 -15.70 34.58 -7.26
C GLN A 221 -15.54 35.87 -8.09
N GLY A 222 -16.53 36.18 -8.94
CA GLY A 222 -16.64 37.49 -9.60
C GLY A 222 -15.48 37.86 -10.52
N CYS A 223 -15.10 36.97 -11.46
CA CYS A 223 -14.04 37.14 -12.46
C CYS A 223 -12.60 36.97 -11.93
N ARG A 224 -12.31 35.80 -11.31
CA ARG A 224 -10.96 35.34 -10.95
C ARG A 224 -10.05 36.44 -10.36
N ASN A 225 -10.39 36.93 -9.17
CA ASN A 225 -9.59 37.90 -8.44
C ASN A 225 -8.49 37.21 -7.62
N ILE A 226 -7.24 37.23 -8.10
CA ILE A 226 -6.11 36.51 -7.49
C ILE A 226 -5.65 37.17 -6.17
N VAL A 227 -5.94 38.46 -5.96
CA VAL A 227 -5.51 39.24 -4.78
C VAL A 227 -6.68 40.10 -4.28
N PRO A 228 -7.69 39.51 -3.61
CA PRO A 228 -8.83 40.26 -3.11
C PRO A 228 -8.44 41.21 -1.98
N SER A 229 -8.98 42.42 -1.98
CA SER A 229 -8.95 43.30 -0.80
C SER A 229 -9.79 42.71 0.34
N SER A 230 -9.58 43.15 1.58
CA SER A 230 -10.35 42.65 2.74
C SER A 230 -11.87 42.80 2.54
N TRP A 231 -12.32 43.89 1.92
CA TRP A 231 -13.73 44.10 1.60
C TRP A 231 -14.24 43.11 0.54
N GLN A 232 -13.45 42.88 -0.52
CA GLN A 232 -13.78 41.91 -1.56
C GLN A 232 -13.79 40.48 -1.03
N PHE A 233 -12.87 40.15 -0.12
CA PHE A 233 -12.84 38.85 0.55
C PHE A 233 -14.12 38.61 1.35
N ILE A 234 -14.58 39.59 2.12
CA ILE A 234 -15.83 39.50 2.89
C ILE A 234 -17.02 39.27 1.93
N GLY A 235 -17.07 40.00 0.82
CA GLY A 235 -18.10 39.81 -0.22
C GLY A 235 -18.07 38.39 -0.79
N ALA A 236 -16.89 37.92 -1.22
CA ALA A 236 -16.71 36.58 -1.77
C ALA A 236 -17.07 35.47 -0.77
N TYR A 237 -16.70 35.63 0.50
CA TYR A 237 -17.05 34.70 1.57
C TYR A 237 -18.56 34.61 1.79
N LYS A 238 -19.26 35.74 1.85
CA LYS A 238 -20.73 35.77 1.96
C LYS A 238 -21.40 35.08 0.76
N SER A 239 -20.91 35.34 -0.45
CA SER A 239 -21.40 34.65 -1.64
C SER A 239 -21.17 33.14 -1.56
N LEU A 240 -19.98 32.69 -1.16
CA LEU A 240 -19.70 31.27 -1.00
C LEU A 240 -20.58 30.60 0.07
N LEU A 241 -20.89 31.28 1.17
CA LEU A 241 -21.83 30.78 2.18
C LEU A 241 -23.25 30.57 1.61
N ILE A 242 -23.71 31.44 0.71
CA ILE A 242 -24.99 31.28 0.01
C ILE A 242 -24.95 30.06 -0.90
N TYR A 243 -23.86 29.91 -1.65
CA TYR A 243 -23.68 28.81 -2.61
C TYR A 243 -23.20 27.50 -1.99
N ASN A 244 -23.24 27.35 -0.67
CA ASN A 244 -22.66 26.20 0.03
C ASN A 244 -21.24 25.84 -0.48
N PHE A 245 -20.42 26.85 -0.78
CA PHE A 245 -19.06 26.69 -1.30
C PHE A 245 -18.93 25.78 -2.54
N THR A 246 -20.00 25.59 -3.33
CA THR A 246 -20.08 24.68 -4.51
C THR A 246 -19.39 25.19 -5.78
N SER A 247 -18.49 26.18 -5.68
CA SER A 247 -17.88 26.76 -6.88
C SER A 247 -17.01 25.76 -7.65
N PRO A 248 -16.99 25.82 -9.00
CA PRO A 248 -16.20 24.91 -9.82
C PRO A 248 -14.70 25.00 -9.48
N HIS A 249 -14.07 23.84 -9.26
CA HIS A 249 -12.60 23.75 -9.18
C HIS A 249 -12.01 23.81 -10.59
N SER A 250 -10.86 24.46 -10.73
CA SER A 250 -10.14 24.42 -12.01
C SER A 250 -9.58 23.02 -12.24
N LEU A 251 -9.81 22.45 -13.42
CA LEU A 251 -9.33 21.11 -13.83
C LEU A 251 -7.80 20.93 -13.72
N SER A 252 -7.04 22.02 -13.60
CA SER A 252 -5.58 22.05 -13.47
C SER A 252 -5.06 22.53 -12.11
N ALA A 253 -5.87 22.45 -11.03
CA ALA A 253 -5.40 22.78 -9.69
C ALA A 253 -4.35 21.76 -9.19
N ASN A 254 -3.31 22.25 -8.53
CA ASN A 254 -2.25 21.42 -7.95
C ASN A 254 -2.59 20.90 -6.53
N CYS A 255 -3.75 21.23 -5.99
CA CYS A 255 -4.21 20.84 -4.65
C CYS A 255 -5.15 19.63 -4.76
N GLU A 256 -5.13 18.73 -3.78
CA GLU A 256 -6.09 17.61 -3.73
C GLU A 256 -7.52 18.10 -3.41
N ASN A 257 -8.56 17.40 -3.86
CA ASN A 257 -9.94 17.81 -3.56
C ASN A 257 -10.26 17.57 -2.08
N ASP A 258 -11.00 18.50 -1.46
CA ASP A 258 -11.51 18.36 -0.10
C ASP A 258 -12.86 17.63 -0.15
N GLU A 259 -12.90 16.40 0.39
CA GLU A 259 -14.11 15.54 0.47
C GLU A 259 -14.95 15.81 1.74
N GLY A 260 -14.64 16.88 2.49
CA GLY A 260 -15.35 17.21 3.73
C GLY A 260 -16.76 17.77 3.51
N ASP A 261 -17.69 17.36 4.37
CA ASP A 261 -19.02 17.96 4.48
C ASP A 261 -18.95 19.33 5.17
N MET A 262 -19.80 20.24 4.73
CA MET A 262 -19.90 21.57 5.34
C MET A 262 -20.70 21.53 6.64
N LEU A 263 -20.11 22.05 7.73
CA LEU A 263 -20.79 22.19 9.02
C LEU A 263 -21.68 23.43 9.14
N LEU A 264 -21.43 24.47 8.35
CA LEU A 264 -22.07 25.79 8.47
C LEU A 264 -22.52 26.31 7.11
N ASN A 265 -23.82 26.37 6.88
CA ASN A 265 -24.40 27.12 5.77
C ASN A 265 -25.18 28.34 6.28
N LEU A 266 -25.54 29.23 5.36
CA LEU A 266 -26.25 30.46 5.71
C LEU A 266 -27.57 30.18 6.44
N ALA A 267 -28.33 29.16 6.00
CA ALA A 267 -29.60 28.79 6.63
C ALA A 267 -29.40 28.40 8.11
N TYR A 268 -28.40 27.57 8.40
CA TYR A 268 -28.05 27.17 9.76
C TYR A 268 -27.58 28.35 10.61
N MET A 269 -26.79 29.26 10.05
CA MET A 269 -26.36 30.47 10.76
C MET A 269 -27.53 31.39 11.10
N LEU A 270 -28.48 31.57 10.17
CA LEU A 270 -29.66 32.41 10.37
C LEU A 270 -30.65 31.79 11.38
N ASP A 271 -30.85 30.48 11.32
CA ASP A 271 -31.68 29.71 12.25
C ASP A 271 -31.15 29.79 13.69
N LYS A 272 -29.82 29.69 13.87
CA LYS A 272 -29.19 29.81 15.20
C LYS A 272 -29.10 31.23 15.74
N HIS A 273 -29.14 32.26 14.89
CA HIS A 273 -29.02 33.66 15.29
C HIS A 273 -30.36 34.39 15.51
N GLY A 274 -31.50 33.77 15.25
CA GLY A 274 -32.81 34.31 15.64
C GLY A 274 -33.08 35.71 15.10
N ASN A 275 -33.11 35.87 13.78
CA ASN A 275 -33.72 37.04 13.15
C ASN A 275 -34.92 36.59 12.33
N ASN A 276 -36.12 36.95 12.81
CA ASN A 276 -37.34 37.00 12.01
C ASN A 276 -37.06 37.84 10.77
N LEU A 277 -36.84 37.19 9.64
CA LEU A 277 -37.04 37.79 8.34
C LEU A 277 -38.17 37.02 7.72
N ASP A 278 -39.33 37.68 7.77
CA ASP A 278 -40.58 37.22 7.19
C ASP A 278 -40.34 36.74 5.76
N SER A 279 -40.90 35.57 5.52
CA SER A 279 -41.03 34.94 4.23
C SER A 279 -41.71 35.90 3.26
N ASP A 280 -41.02 36.30 2.20
CA ASP A 280 -41.70 36.64 0.96
C ASP A 280 -40.76 36.50 -0.24
N ILE A 281 -41.36 36.00 -1.32
CA ILE A 281 -40.86 35.83 -2.69
C ILE A 281 -40.09 34.52 -2.94
N LEU A 282 -40.87 33.48 -3.25
CA LEU A 282 -40.45 32.43 -4.18
C LEU A 282 -41.41 32.48 -5.39
N ASP A 283 -40.92 33.07 -6.47
CA ASP A 283 -41.49 32.89 -7.80
C ASP A 283 -41.27 31.44 -8.24
N LYS A 284 -42.38 30.83 -8.63
CA LYS A 284 -42.45 29.50 -9.24
C LYS A 284 -42.00 29.62 -10.69
N ASP A 285 -40.96 28.89 -11.05
CA ASP A 285 -40.83 28.37 -12.41
C ASP A 285 -40.54 26.87 -12.36
N ASN A 286 -41.50 26.12 -12.90
CA ASN A 286 -41.49 24.68 -13.08
C ASN A 286 -40.59 24.30 -14.26
N ILE A 287 -39.71 23.29 -14.08
CA ILE A 287 -39.39 22.34 -15.13
C ILE A 287 -39.49 20.91 -14.56
N ASN A 288 -40.42 20.15 -15.13
CA ASN A 288 -40.71 18.74 -14.89
C ASN A 288 -39.53 17.84 -15.28
N ILE A 289 -39.27 16.79 -14.48
CA ILE A 289 -38.86 15.48 -15.00
C ILE A 289 -39.62 14.40 -14.21
N GLU A 290 -40.38 13.60 -14.94
CA GLU A 290 -41.17 12.46 -14.46
C GLU A 290 -40.27 11.30 -13.99
N ASN A 291 -40.71 10.64 -12.92
CA ASN A 291 -40.28 9.31 -12.52
C ASN A 291 -40.91 8.26 -13.44
N ASN A 292 -40.14 7.21 -13.79
CA ASN A 292 -40.73 5.89 -13.94
C ASN A 292 -39.76 4.77 -13.55
N TYR A 293 -40.29 3.85 -12.75
CA TYR A 293 -39.70 2.60 -12.25
C TYR A 293 -40.25 1.44 -13.08
N ASN A 294 -39.39 0.50 -13.52
CA ASN A 294 -39.45 -0.95 -13.26
C ASN A 294 -38.79 -1.83 -14.35
N ASP A 295 -37.96 -2.75 -13.83
CA ASP A 295 -37.82 -4.19 -14.13
C ASP A 295 -37.24 -4.77 -15.45
N ASN A 296 -36.07 -5.38 -15.25
CA ASN A 296 -35.67 -6.79 -15.49
C ASN A 296 -35.36 -7.40 -16.88
N THR A 297 -34.18 -8.06 -16.84
CA THR A 297 -33.71 -9.31 -17.48
C THR A 297 -33.38 -9.35 -18.98
N ASP A 298 -32.11 -9.65 -19.29
CA ASP A 298 -31.72 -10.98 -19.79
C ASP A 298 -30.20 -11.23 -19.74
N ILE A 299 -29.76 -11.97 -18.71
CA ILE A 299 -28.43 -12.59 -18.59
C ILE A 299 -28.67 -14.09 -18.63
N ASN A 300 -28.93 -14.65 -19.82
CA ASN A 300 -29.29 -16.07 -19.96
C ASN A 300 -28.49 -16.84 -21.02
N GLN A 301 -27.43 -16.27 -21.60
CA GLN A 301 -26.60 -17.00 -22.58
C GLN A 301 -25.14 -17.25 -22.15
N ILE A 302 -24.81 -17.01 -20.88
CA ILE A 302 -23.48 -17.35 -20.30
C ILE A 302 -23.62 -18.43 -19.21
N ILE A 303 -24.85 -18.69 -18.74
CA ILE A 303 -25.17 -19.74 -17.76
C ILE A 303 -25.08 -21.14 -18.39
N TYR A 304 -25.43 -21.29 -19.68
CA TYR A 304 -25.52 -22.60 -20.35
C TYR A 304 -24.17 -23.29 -20.62
N ASP A 305 -23.09 -22.53 -20.84
CA ASP A 305 -21.78 -23.12 -21.16
C ASP A 305 -20.94 -23.45 -19.91
N VAL A 306 -21.33 -22.92 -18.74
CA VAL A 306 -20.73 -23.27 -17.44
C VAL A 306 -21.40 -24.52 -16.84
N GLU A 307 -22.68 -24.76 -17.17
CA GLU A 307 -23.48 -25.90 -16.69
C GLU A 307 -22.98 -27.26 -17.18
N ASN A 308 -22.38 -27.36 -18.36
CA ASN A 308 -21.96 -28.67 -18.90
C ASN A 308 -20.60 -29.18 -18.36
N SER A 309 -19.80 -28.33 -17.71
CA SER A 309 -18.57 -28.77 -17.05
C SER A 309 -18.71 -28.98 -15.53
N THR A 310 -19.81 -28.49 -14.94
CA THR A 310 -20.11 -28.57 -13.50
C THR A 310 -21.12 -29.66 -13.12
N LYS A 311 -21.73 -30.33 -14.09
CA LYS A 311 -22.69 -31.44 -13.93
C LYS A 311 -22.23 -32.66 -13.10
N SER A 312 -20.99 -32.72 -12.62
CA SER A 312 -20.51 -33.78 -11.72
C SER A 312 -20.37 -33.37 -10.24
N LEU A 313 -20.67 -32.11 -9.88
CA LEU A 313 -20.38 -31.58 -8.54
C LEU A 313 -21.55 -30.88 -7.81
N SER A 314 -22.71 -30.70 -8.46
CA SER A 314 -23.84 -29.96 -7.89
C SER A 314 -24.99 -30.86 -7.40
N THR A 315 -24.82 -31.44 -6.23
CA THR A 315 -25.94 -31.72 -5.30
C THR A 315 -25.45 -31.35 -3.91
N ASP A 316 -25.37 -30.06 -3.65
CA ASP A 316 -25.77 -29.45 -2.38
C ASP A 316 -25.46 -27.95 -2.41
N SER A 317 -26.50 -27.18 -2.10
CA SER A 317 -26.57 -25.73 -2.09
C SER A 317 -25.47 -25.08 -1.26
N THR A 318 -24.48 -24.43 -1.89
CA THR A 318 -23.83 -23.22 -1.35
C THR A 318 -23.28 -22.37 -2.49
N SER A 319 -23.61 -21.07 -2.44
CA SER A 319 -23.18 -20.02 -3.36
C SER A 319 -21.66 -19.82 -3.32
N TYR A 320 -20.92 -20.56 -4.14
CA TYR A 320 -19.48 -20.33 -4.34
C TYR A 320 -19.26 -19.55 -5.64
N SER A 321 -18.75 -18.32 -5.54
CA SER A 321 -18.21 -17.62 -6.72
C SER A 321 -16.94 -18.34 -7.22
N GLN A 322 -16.71 -18.31 -8.53
CA GLN A 322 -15.58 -18.97 -9.19
C GLN A 322 -14.19 -18.56 -8.64
N SER A 323 -14.09 -17.38 -8.00
CA SER A 323 -12.89 -16.90 -7.30
C SER A 323 -12.53 -17.73 -6.06
N ASN A 324 -13.53 -18.29 -5.37
CA ASN A 324 -13.35 -19.00 -4.10
C ASN A 324 -12.84 -20.44 -4.32
N LEU A 325 -13.10 -21.05 -5.47
CA LEU A 325 -12.59 -22.40 -5.79
C LEU A 325 -11.08 -22.41 -6.05
N ALA A 326 -10.55 -21.34 -6.66
CA ALA A 326 -9.12 -21.21 -6.92
C ALA A 326 -8.29 -21.01 -5.64
N SER A 327 -8.80 -20.22 -4.69
CA SER A 327 -8.17 -20.02 -3.37
C SER A 327 -8.19 -21.31 -2.54
N VAL A 328 -9.32 -22.02 -2.52
CA VAL A 328 -9.45 -23.35 -1.90
C VAL A 328 -8.42 -24.32 -2.47
N ALA A 329 -8.33 -24.45 -3.79
CA ALA A 329 -7.36 -25.33 -4.44
C ALA A 329 -5.90 -24.93 -4.15
N PHE A 330 -5.59 -23.64 -4.06
CA PHE A 330 -4.26 -23.15 -3.73
C PHE A 330 -3.85 -23.52 -2.29
N VAL A 331 -4.72 -23.28 -1.31
CA VAL A 331 -4.49 -23.59 0.10
C VAL A 331 -4.30 -25.10 0.30
N ILE A 332 -5.13 -25.93 -0.32
CA ILE A 332 -5.02 -27.39 -0.26
C ILE A 332 -3.67 -27.87 -0.82
N ARG A 333 -3.22 -27.33 -1.96
CA ARG A 333 -1.90 -27.65 -2.51
C ARG A 333 -0.76 -27.28 -1.55
N LYS A 334 -0.91 -26.24 -0.74
CA LYS A 334 0.08 -25.83 0.26
C LYS A 334 0.10 -26.79 1.45
N MET A 335 -1.07 -27.16 1.95
CA MET A 335 -1.21 -28.17 3.01
C MET A 335 -0.60 -29.50 2.57
N LEU A 336 -0.92 -29.97 1.35
CA LEU A 336 -0.39 -31.23 0.79
C LEU A 336 1.14 -31.28 0.71
N ARG A 337 1.83 -30.13 0.64
CA ARG A 337 3.30 -30.09 0.63
C ARG A 337 3.94 -30.32 1.99
N ILE A 338 3.22 -30.07 3.09
CA ILE A 338 3.72 -30.27 4.46
C ILE A 338 3.74 -31.77 4.80
N MET A 339 2.91 -32.57 4.13
CA MET A 339 2.63 -33.96 4.52
C MET A 339 2.69 -34.91 3.32
N LYS A 340 3.85 -35.01 2.68
CA LYS A 340 4.03 -35.93 1.55
C LYS A 340 3.72 -37.39 1.90
N ASP A 341 3.89 -37.78 3.17
CA ASP A 341 3.88 -39.20 3.61
C ASP A 341 2.91 -39.51 4.78
N CYS A 342 1.89 -38.67 5.05
CA CYS A 342 0.95 -38.89 6.16
C CYS A 342 -0.35 -39.60 5.70
N ILE A 343 -0.59 -40.82 6.21
CA ILE A 343 -1.72 -41.68 5.83
C ILE A 343 -3.03 -41.24 6.51
N GLU A 344 -3.03 -40.96 7.82
CA GLU A 344 -4.19 -40.44 8.58
C GLU A 344 -4.81 -39.21 7.89
N TYR A 345 -3.96 -38.36 7.32
CA TYR A 345 -4.33 -37.11 6.66
C TYR A 345 -5.06 -37.28 5.32
N LYS A 346 -4.72 -38.29 4.50
CA LYS A 346 -5.40 -38.52 3.20
C LYS A 346 -6.90 -38.78 3.39
N SER A 347 -7.25 -39.50 4.45
CA SER A 347 -8.64 -39.81 4.81
C SER A 347 -9.44 -38.61 5.34
N ASN A 348 -8.76 -37.61 5.90
CA ASN A 348 -9.39 -36.40 6.44
C ASN A 348 -9.65 -35.32 5.37
N ILE A 349 -8.80 -35.22 4.34
CA ILE A 349 -8.98 -34.24 3.25
C ILE A 349 -9.87 -34.76 2.12
N PHE A 350 -9.75 -36.04 1.81
CA PHE A 350 -10.48 -36.62 0.70
C PHE A 350 -11.49 -37.63 1.21
N SER A 351 -12.70 -37.51 0.70
CA SER A 351 -13.78 -38.48 0.89
C SER A 351 -14.04 -39.18 -0.44
N ASN A 352 -14.48 -40.43 -0.39
CA ASN A 352 -14.93 -41.14 -1.58
C ASN A 352 -16.43 -40.88 -1.74
N ARG A 353 -16.85 -40.40 -2.92
CA ARG A 353 -18.25 -40.33 -3.32
C ARG A 353 -18.49 -41.31 -4.45
N ASP A 354 -19.58 -42.07 -4.34
CA ASP A 354 -20.09 -42.86 -5.45
C ASP A 354 -20.95 -41.95 -6.34
N ILE A 355 -20.52 -41.79 -7.59
CA ILE A 355 -21.29 -41.08 -8.62
C ILE A 355 -21.57 -42.09 -9.73
N ASN A 356 -22.82 -42.55 -9.79
CA ASN A 356 -23.30 -43.48 -10.82
C ASN A 356 -22.47 -44.78 -10.93
N GLY A 357 -22.05 -45.36 -9.81
CA GLY A 357 -21.27 -46.61 -9.76
C GLY A 357 -19.75 -46.41 -9.90
N ASN A 358 -19.28 -45.17 -10.00
CA ASN A 358 -17.85 -44.83 -10.00
C ASN A 358 -17.46 -44.15 -8.69
N ILE A 359 -16.51 -44.75 -7.97
CA ILE A 359 -15.93 -44.15 -6.76
C ILE A 359 -14.97 -43.03 -7.17
N VAL A 360 -15.39 -41.78 -6.95
CA VAL A 360 -14.59 -40.57 -7.20
C VAL A 360 -14.09 -40.00 -5.88
N GLN A 361 -12.80 -39.68 -5.82
CA GLN A 361 -12.18 -39.03 -4.66
C GLN A 361 -12.47 -37.53 -4.70
N CYS A 362 -13.31 -37.04 -3.78
CA CYS A 362 -13.72 -35.64 -3.66
C CYS A 362 -13.22 -35.00 -2.36
N LEU A 363 -13.23 -33.68 -2.31
CA LEU A 363 -12.86 -32.97 -1.08
C LEU A 363 -13.86 -33.28 0.05
N ASN A 364 -13.35 -33.44 1.27
CA ASN A 364 -14.21 -33.60 2.44
C ASN A 364 -15.10 -32.34 2.60
N PRO A 365 -16.43 -32.49 2.71
CA PRO A 365 -17.35 -31.36 2.83
C PRO A 365 -17.06 -30.47 4.05
N LYS A 366 -16.50 -31.02 5.13
CA LYS A 366 -16.07 -30.24 6.31
C LYS A 366 -15.02 -29.18 5.95
N ILE A 367 -14.18 -29.45 4.93
CA ILE A 367 -13.19 -28.48 4.44
C ILE A 367 -13.90 -27.28 3.83
N LEU A 368 -14.85 -27.52 2.92
CA LEU A 368 -15.60 -26.45 2.26
C LEU A 368 -16.38 -25.62 3.28
N GLN A 369 -17.02 -26.27 4.26
CA GLN A 369 -17.71 -25.58 5.36
C GLN A 369 -16.74 -24.69 6.17
N SER A 370 -15.55 -25.21 6.47
CA SER A 370 -14.51 -24.47 7.20
C SER A 370 -13.95 -23.30 6.40
N PHE A 371 -13.77 -23.46 5.09
CA PHE A 371 -13.42 -22.37 4.18
C PHE A 371 -14.50 -21.30 4.18
N THR A 372 -15.76 -21.66 3.98
CA THR A 372 -16.88 -20.70 3.96
C THR A 372 -16.94 -19.90 5.26
N ARG A 373 -16.89 -20.57 6.41
CA ARG A 373 -16.95 -19.92 7.72
C ARG A 373 -15.74 -19.02 7.96
N SER A 374 -14.54 -19.48 7.59
CA SER A 374 -13.32 -18.68 7.70
C SER A 374 -13.40 -17.41 6.84
N VAL A 375 -13.85 -17.52 5.59
CA VAL A 375 -14.01 -16.37 4.68
C VAL A 375 -14.97 -15.35 5.27
N GLN A 376 -16.13 -15.80 5.78
CA GLN A 376 -17.12 -14.91 6.40
C GLN A 376 -16.53 -14.15 7.61
N ILE A 377 -15.86 -14.86 8.51
CA ILE A 377 -15.22 -14.25 9.69
C ILE A 377 -14.15 -13.26 9.27
N ILE A 378 -13.27 -13.64 8.34
CA ILE A 378 -12.21 -12.76 7.85
C ILE A 378 -12.80 -11.50 7.20
N GLN A 379 -13.79 -11.64 6.32
CA GLN A 379 -14.38 -10.49 5.63
C GLN A 379 -15.06 -9.51 6.59
N ASN A 380 -15.73 -10.02 7.62
CA ASN A 380 -16.33 -9.18 8.66
C ASN A 380 -15.25 -8.43 9.46
N LEU A 381 -14.17 -9.11 9.82
CA LEU A 381 -13.08 -8.52 10.61
C LEU A 381 -12.19 -7.59 9.79
N LEU A 382 -11.99 -7.84 8.49
CA LEU A 382 -11.12 -7.00 7.65
C LEU A 382 -11.59 -5.55 7.60
N GLN A 383 -12.88 -5.27 7.73
CA GLN A 383 -13.40 -3.90 7.80
C GLN A 383 -12.84 -3.10 8.98
N SER A 384 -12.54 -3.75 10.11
CA SER A 384 -12.04 -3.11 11.33
C SER A 384 -10.58 -3.45 11.66
N PHE A 385 -9.98 -4.44 11.00
CA PHE A 385 -8.60 -4.89 11.24
C PHE A 385 -7.63 -4.58 10.11
N ALA A 386 -8.08 -4.15 8.92
CA ALA A 386 -7.21 -3.94 7.76
C ALA A 386 -6.04 -2.96 8.02
N PHE A 387 -6.21 -1.97 8.89
CA PHE A 387 -5.19 -0.98 9.24
C PHE A 387 -4.21 -1.44 10.34
N VAL A 388 -4.44 -2.62 10.93
CA VAL A 388 -3.71 -3.09 12.11
C VAL A 388 -2.42 -3.83 11.69
N LYS A 389 -1.32 -3.59 12.40
CA LYS A 389 -0.07 -4.37 12.25
C LYS A 389 -0.24 -5.80 12.77
N ASN A 390 0.47 -6.74 12.18
CA ASN A 390 0.40 -8.18 12.48
C ASN A 390 -1.00 -8.77 12.17
N ILE A 391 -1.60 -8.34 11.06
CA ILE A 391 -2.98 -8.69 10.70
C ILE A 391 -3.17 -10.19 10.51
N VAL A 392 -2.27 -10.88 9.83
CA VAL A 392 -2.37 -12.33 9.62
C VAL A 392 -2.25 -13.06 10.95
N THR A 393 -1.35 -12.59 11.82
CA THR A 393 -1.15 -13.19 13.15
C THR A 393 -2.44 -13.12 13.98
N LYS A 394 -3.04 -11.93 14.08
CA LYS A 394 -4.29 -11.71 14.84
C LYS A 394 -5.47 -12.49 14.27
N LEU A 395 -5.65 -12.48 12.94
CA LEU A 395 -6.72 -13.25 12.30
C LEU A 395 -6.50 -14.75 12.47
N THR A 396 -5.25 -15.21 12.52
CA THR A 396 -4.95 -16.63 12.78
C THR A 396 -5.37 -17.03 14.19
N GLU A 397 -5.12 -16.20 15.20
CA GLU A 397 -5.57 -16.43 16.58
C GLU A 397 -7.10 -16.58 16.64
N VAL A 398 -7.84 -15.65 16.01
CA VAL A 398 -9.31 -15.71 15.96
C VAL A 398 -9.83 -16.97 15.28
N LEU A 399 -9.24 -17.39 14.15
CA LEU A 399 -9.68 -18.61 13.46
C LEU A 399 -9.39 -19.88 14.27
N ILE A 400 -8.38 -19.86 15.14
CA ILE A 400 -8.06 -20.97 16.05
C ILE A 400 -9.05 -21.01 17.21
N GLU A 401 -9.40 -19.86 17.80
CA GLU A 401 -10.38 -19.75 18.89
C GLU A 401 -11.79 -20.17 18.46
N GLU A 402 -12.17 -19.91 17.21
CA GLU A 402 -13.47 -20.28 16.64
C GLU A 402 -13.61 -21.77 16.27
N GLU A 403 -12.60 -22.60 16.59
CA GLU A 403 -12.63 -24.06 16.39
C GLU A 403 -12.93 -24.52 14.94
N ILE A 404 -12.70 -23.65 13.95
CA ILE A 404 -13.06 -23.88 12.53
C ILE A 404 -12.27 -25.04 11.92
N MET A 405 -11.14 -25.41 12.51
CA MET A 405 -10.19 -26.39 11.99
C MET A 405 -10.14 -27.69 12.81
N GLU A 406 -11.14 -27.97 13.63
CA GLU A 406 -11.20 -29.16 14.48
C GLU A 406 -11.14 -30.49 13.72
N TRP A 407 -11.65 -30.52 12.49
CA TRP A 407 -11.60 -31.69 11.60
C TRP A 407 -10.17 -32.05 11.19
N ILE A 408 -9.19 -31.15 11.39
CA ILE A 408 -7.77 -31.43 11.20
C ILE A 408 -7.25 -32.15 12.44
N GLN A 409 -7.36 -33.48 12.41
CA GLN A 409 -6.92 -34.38 13.48
C GLN A 409 -5.78 -35.23 12.96
N CYS A 410 -4.56 -34.87 13.33
CA CYS A 410 -3.36 -35.66 13.07
C CYS A 410 -2.42 -35.46 14.26
N SER A 411 -1.99 -36.56 14.86
CA SER A 411 -1.16 -36.61 16.06
C SER A 411 0.12 -35.77 15.96
N HIS A 412 0.73 -35.72 14.77
CA HIS A 412 2.01 -35.04 14.55
C HIS A 412 1.91 -33.72 13.76
N HIS A 413 0.92 -33.59 12.86
CA HIS A 413 0.91 -32.49 11.89
C HIS A 413 -0.19 -31.45 12.14
N ALA A 414 -1.22 -31.74 12.94
CA ALA A 414 -2.39 -30.87 13.10
C ALA A 414 -2.04 -29.39 13.39
N PRO A 415 -1.12 -29.05 14.32
CA PRO A 415 -0.78 -27.65 14.58
C PRO A 415 -0.22 -26.92 13.35
N LEU A 416 0.71 -27.57 12.62
CA LEU A 416 1.34 -27.01 11.43
C LEU A 416 0.35 -26.85 10.27
N ILE A 417 -0.58 -27.79 10.12
CA ILE A 417 -1.60 -27.74 9.07
C ILE A 417 -2.61 -26.63 9.38
N ARG A 418 -3.08 -26.52 10.64
CA ARG A 418 -4.01 -25.46 11.06
C ARG A 418 -3.40 -24.08 10.81
N GLN A 419 -2.15 -23.88 11.21
CA GLN A 419 -1.42 -22.64 10.90
C GLN A 419 -1.25 -22.42 9.40
N CYS A 420 -0.95 -23.48 8.62
CA CYS A 420 -0.82 -23.37 7.17
C CYS A 420 -2.14 -22.97 6.50
N PHE A 421 -3.25 -23.59 6.91
CA PHE A 421 -4.60 -23.31 6.43
C PHE A 421 -4.96 -21.85 6.71
N ALA A 422 -4.91 -21.44 7.98
CA ALA A 422 -5.23 -20.08 8.42
C ALA A 422 -4.37 -19.03 7.70
N LYS A 423 -3.05 -19.21 7.67
CA LYS A 423 -2.15 -18.27 7.01
C LYS A 423 -2.49 -18.03 5.54
N HIS A 424 -2.73 -19.10 4.77
CA HIS A 424 -2.95 -18.97 3.33
C HIS A 424 -4.37 -18.50 3.00
N ILE A 425 -5.40 -18.91 3.75
CA ILE A 425 -6.75 -18.39 3.54
C ILE A 425 -6.83 -16.90 3.88
N ILE A 426 -6.25 -16.48 5.00
CA ILE A 426 -6.18 -15.06 5.38
C ILE A 426 -5.42 -14.26 4.32
N SER A 427 -4.29 -14.77 3.83
CA SER A 427 -3.53 -14.09 2.78
C SER A 427 -4.34 -13.95 1.48
N CYS A 428 -5.13 -14.96 1.11
CA CYS A 428 -6.02 -14.88 -0.05
C CYS A 428 -7.09 -13.80 0.14
N GLU A 429 -7.75 -13.78 1.31
CA GLU A 429 -8.82 -12.84 1.60
C GLU A 429 -8.31 -11.39 1.73
N ILE A 430 -7.16 -11.16 2.35
CA ILE A 430 -6.54 -9.82 2.39
C ILE A 430 -6.24 -9.32 0.98
N ASN A 431 -5.68 -10.17 0.10
CA ASN A 431 -5.38 -9.78 -1.27
C ASN A 431 -6.67 -9.50 -2.08
N ALA A 432 -7.72 -10.30 -1.86
CA ALA A 432 -9.03 -10.07 -2.47
C ALA A 432 -9.64 -8.75 -2.00
N PHE A 433 -9.58 -8.46 -0.70
CA PHE A 433 -10.00 -7.19 -0.11
C PHE A 433 -9.26 -6.00 -0.72
N CYS A 434 -7.92 -6.03 -0.74
CA CYS A 434 -7.12 -4.97 -1.38
C CYS A 434 -7.51 -4.78 -2.85
N THR A 435 -7.67 -5.88 -3.61
CA THR A 435 -8.07 -5.82 -5.02
C THR A 435 -9.45 -5.18 -5.19
N LYS A 436 -10.42 -5.53 -4.34
CA LYS A 436 -11.77 -4.96 -4.36
C LYS A 436 -11.74 -3.47 -4.08
N VAL A 437 -11.05 -3.05 -3.02
CA VAL A 437 -10.90 -1.62 -2.67
C VAL A 437 -10.20 -0.85 -3.79
N ASN A 438 -9.12 -1.41 -4.35
CA ASN A 438 -8.40 -0.76 -5.45
C ASN A 438 -9.24 -0.61 -6.72
N ARG A 439 -10.16 -1.52 -7.01
CA ARG A 439 -11.10 -1.37 -8.13
C ARG A 439 -12.02 -0.18 -7.92
N ILE A 440 -12.62 -0.08 -6.73
CA ILE A 440 -13.46 1.05 -6.32
C ILE A 440 -12.68 2.37 -6.44
N LEU A 441 -11.46 2.42 -5.88
CA LEU A 441 -10.59 3.62 -5.95
C LEU A 441 -10.20 3.98 -7.38
N SER A 442 -10.16 3.01 -8.30
CA SER A 442 -9.90 3.24 -9.73
C SER A 442 -11.14 3.56 -10.56
N GLY A 443 -12.32 3.66 -9.94
CA GLY A 443 -13.60 3.90 -10.62
C GLY A 443 -14.10 2.71 -11.45
N LYS A 444 -13.76 1.47 -11.04
CA LYS A 444 -14.11 0.23 -11.75
C LYS A 444 -14.96 -0.72 -10.92
#